data_AF-A0A2E0S617-F1
#
_entry.id   AF-A0A2E0S617-F1
#
_cell.length_a   1.000
_cell.length_b   1.000
_cell.length_c   1.000
_cell.angle_alpha   90.00
_cell.angle_beta   90.00
_cell.angle_gamma   90.00
#
_symmetry.space_group_name_H-M   'P 1'
#
loop_
_entity.id
_entity.type
_entity.pdbx_description
1 polymer ?
#
loop_
_entity_poly.entity_id
_entity_poly.type
_entity_poly.pdbx_seq_one_letter_code
_entity_poly.pdbx_strand_id
1 'polypeptide(L)'
;MDLKERFEIWRDVYALQIDFLRELGNYKLNAAKSDLVAAVASNQLAVARMKALIAQELQGALRRLHQMEGRTATKVKRITTMARNAAYIQNGDDMTRSRMQLMWAAYKVFERMVPLEQLEPTMRIDLHPGARKGAQYINKAAPSEHCHDIPAHVDNAHMLVGYIKRRHYLPLRGTLAHRHVLKVFEAIAHVASAQLNKMQAAIKQMRANTYQVWNPLIIAGLPDTMDVKKIIYNGIKEL
;
A
#
# COMPACT_ATOMS: atom_id res chain seq x y z
N MET A 1 6.91 1.15 18.94
CA MET A 1 5.78 0.65 18.13
C MET A 1 6.15 -0.71 17.57
N ASP A 2 5.43 -1.72 18.04
CA ASP A 2 5.59 -3.13 17.68
C ASP A 2 5.29 -3.37 16.19
N LEU A 3 5.84 -4.42 15.58
CA LEU A 3 5.66 -4.70 14.14
C LEU A 3 4.18 -4.94 13.81
N LYS A 4 3.44 -5.60 14.71
CA LYS A 4 2.00 -5.77 14.59
C LYS A 4 1.29 -4.41 14.52
N GLU A 5 1.59 -3.50 15.45
CA GLU A 5 1.01 -2.16 15.48
C GLU A 5 1.30 -1.41 14.17
N ARG A 6 2.53 -1.51 13.65
CA ARG A 6 2.91 -0.90 12.37
C ARG A 6 2.09 -1.45 11.20
N PHE A 7 1.89 -2.77 11.12
CA PHE A 7 1.04 -3.35 10.08
C PHE A 7 -0.44 -3.02 10.27
N GLU A 8 -0.90 -2.86 11.51
CA GLU A 8 -2.28 -2.45 11.79
C GLU A 8 -2.58 -1.04 11.28
N ILE A 9 -1.60 -0.15 11.10
CA ILE A 9 -1.80 1.17 10.48
C ILE A 9 -2.38 1.06 9.05
N TRP A 10 -2.10 -0.03 8.31
CA TRP A 10 -2.73 -0.26 7.01
C TRP A 10 -4.26 -0.34 7.11
N ARG A 11 -4.80 -0.83 8.23
CA ARG A 11 -6.25 -0.80 8.50
C ARG A 11 -6.77 0.63 8.44
N ASP A 12 -6.06 1.56 9.07
CA ASP A 12 -6.47 2.95 9.18
C ASP A 12 -6.33 3.69 7.85
N VAL A 13 -5.29 3.37 7.07
CA VAL A 13 -5.18 3.79 5.66
C VAL A 13 -6.42 3.35 4.90
N TYR A 14 -6.79 2.06 4.98
CA TYR A 14 -7.97 1.54 4.27
C TYR A 14 -9.29 2.12 4.76
N ALA A 15 -9.43 2.38 6.06
CA ALA A 15 -10.61 3.04 6.60
C ALA A 15 -10.75 4.47 6.06
N LEU A 16 -9.63 5.20 5.99
CA LEU A 16 -9.60 6.59 5.52
C LEU A 16 -9.74 6.73 4.00
N GLN A 17 -9.49 5.66 3.22
CA GLN A 17 -9.49 5.72 1.75
C GLN A 17 -10.80 6.23 1.16
N ILE A 18 -11.94 5.81 1.70
CA ILE A 18 -13.24 6.24 1.19
C ILE A 18 -13.44 7.72 1.46
N ASP A 19 -13.21 8.15 2.70
CA ASP A 19 -13.40 9.54 3.07
C ASP A 19 -12.45 10.45 2.28
N PHE A 20 -11.20 10.03 2.11
CA PHE A 20 -10.25 10.72 1.22
C PHE A 20 -10.79 10.86 -0.21
N LEU A 21 -11.27 9.77 -0.83
CA LEU A 21 -11.78 9.79 -2.20
C LEU A 21 -13.05 10.62 -2.33
N ARG A 22 -13.92 10.60 -1.30
CA ARG A 22 -15.14 11.40 -1.26
C ARG A 22 -14.82 12.89 -1.19
N GLU A 23 -13.92 13.29 -0.28
CA GLU A 23 -13.46 14.67 -0.14
C GLU A 23 -12.78 15.15 -1.43
N LEU A 24 -11.89 14.33 -2.01
CA LEU A 24 -11.21 14.66 -3.26
C LEU A 24 -12.17 14.84 -4.43
N GLY A 25 -13.09 13.90 -4.61
CA GLY A 25 -14.07 14.00 -5.70
C GLY A 25 -14.99 15.20 -5.52
N ASN A 26 -15.46 15.48 -4.31
CA ASN A 26 -16.29 16.66 -4.03
C ASN A 26 -15.52 17.96 -4.30
N TYR A 27 -14.27 18.05 -3.86
CA TYR A 27 -13.43 19.20 -4.08
C TYR A 27 -13.22 19.47 -5.58
N LYS A 28 -12.87 18.44 -6.36
CA LYS A 28 -12.72 18.54 -7.82
C LYS A 28 -14.03 18.87 -8.53
N LEU A 29 -15.16 18.30 -8.09
CA LEU A 29 -16.47 18.61 -8.66
C LEU A 29 -16.84 20.07 -8.46
N ASN A 30 -16.59 20.62 -7.27
CA ASN A 30 -16.86 22.02 -6.97
C ASN A 30 -15.98 22.95 -7.81
N ALA A 31 -14.70 22.64 -7.96
CA ALA A 31 -13.80 23.37 -8.85
C ALA A 31 -14.27 23.32 -10.31
N ALA A 32 -14.64 22.14 -10.83
CA ALA A 32 -15.14 22.00 -12.20
C ALA A 32 -16.44 22.77 -12.45
N LYS A 33 -17.33 22.84 -11.45
CA LYS A 33 -18.55 23.66 -11.53
C LYS A 33 -18.23 25.16 -11.51
N SER A 34 -17.25 25.58 -10.71
CA SER A 34 -16.79 26.96 -10.67
C SER A 34 -16.17 27.38 -12.01
N ASP A 35 -15.26 26.56 -12.55
CA ASP A 35 -14.67 26.74 -13.88
C ASP A 35 -15.75 26.84 -14.98
N LEU A 36 -16.78 25.99 -14.89
CA LEU A 36 -17.90 26.00 -15.82
C LEU A 36 -18.64 27.35 -15.81
N VAL A 37 -18.99 27.86 -14.62
CA VAL A 37 -19.67 29.15 -14.47
C VAL A 37 -18.81 30.28 -15.04
N ALA A 38 -17.51 30.27 -14.75
CA ALA A 38 -16.57 31.25 -15.28
C ALA A 38 -16.45 31.20 -16.81
N ALA A 39 -16.40 30.01 -17.40
CA ALA A 39 -16.37 29.83 -18.85
C ALA A 39 -17.66 30.31 -19.54
N VAL A 40 -18.82 30.05 -18.93
CA VAL A 40 -20.12 30.56 -19.42
C VAL A 40 -20.16 32.09 -19.34
N ALA A 41 -19.74 32.68 -18.22
CA ALA A 41 -19.67 34.13 -18.05
C ALA A 41 -18.70 34.78 -19.04
N SER A 42 -17.63 34.08 -19.41
CA SER A 42 -16.63 34.53 -20.40
C SER A 42 -17.01 34.19 -21.86
N ASN A 43 -18.22 33.69 -22.09
CA ASN A 43 -18.74 33.29 -23.40
C ASN A 43 -17.91 32.21 -24.14
N GLN A 44 -17.17 31.38 -23.41
CA GLN A 44 -16.36 30.29 -23.94
C GLN A 44 -17.17 28.98 -24.02
N LEU A 45 -18.09 28.90 -24.98
CA LEU A 45 -19.07 27.80 -25.07
C LEU A 45 -18.45 26.40 -25.21
N ALA A 46 -17.35 26.26 -25.95
CA ALA A 46 -16.67 24.97 -26.11
C ALA A 46 -16.03 24.49 -24.79
N VAL A 47 -15.37 25.40 -24.07
CA VAL A 47 -14.77 25.14 -22.75
C VAL A 47 -15.86 24.81 -21.73
N ALA A 48 -16.97 25.57 -21.72
CA ALA A 48 -18.10 25.30 -20.86
C ALA A 48 -18.68 23.89 -21.08
N ARG A 49 -18.89 23.46 -22.34
CA ARG A 49 -19.37 22.10 -22.63
C ARG A 49 -18.42 21.02 -22.09
N MET A 50 -17.12 21.20 -22.28
CA MET A 50 -16.12 20.26 -21.76
C MET A 50 -16.13 20.19 -20.23
N LYS A 51 -16.16 21.34 -19.54
CA LYS A 51 -16.21 21.42 -18.07
C LYS A 51 -17.51 20.82 -17.52
N ALA A 52 -18.64 20.98 -18.23
CA ALA A 52 -19.91 20.35 -17.87
C ALA A 52 -19.84 18.82 -17.95
N LEU A 53 -19.20 18.26 -19.00
CA LEU A 53 -18.98 16.81 -19.11
C LEU A 53 -18.11 16.28 -17.96
N ILE A 54 -17.01 16.96 -17.63
CA ILE A 54 -16.13 16.60 -16.51
C ILE A 54 -16.91 16.59 -15.19
N ALA A 55 -17.71 17.63 -14.93
CA ALA A 55 -18.53 17.72 -13.73
C ALA A 55 -19.56 16.57 -13.65
N GLN A 56 -20.22 16.23 -14.77
CA GLN A 56 -21.19 15.14 -14.83
C GLN A 56 -20.52 13.78 -14.59
N GLU A 57 -19.35 13.53 -15.17
CA GLU A 57 -18.58 12.30 -14.94
C GLU A 57 -18.15 12.14 -13.48
N LEU A 58 -17.62 13.22 -12.88
CA LEU A 58 -17.21 13.24 -11.47
C LEU A 58 -18.40 12.98 -10.55
N GLN A 59 -19.54 13.61 -10.83
CA GLN A 59 -20.77 13.39 -10.06
C GLN A 59 -21.26 11.93 -10.18
N GLY A 60 -21.17 11.34 -11.38
CA GLY A 60 -21.49 9.93 -11.60
C GLY A 60 -20.54 8.99 -10.84
N ALA A 61 -19.24 9.27 -10.85
CA ALA A 61 -18.23 8.48 -10.13
C ALA A 61 -18.45 8.55 -8.61
N LEU A 62 -18.73 9.73 -8.06
CA LEU A 62 -19.05 9.91 -6.64
C LEU A 62 -20.29 9.13 -6.21
N ARG A 63 -21.36 9.13 -7.03
CA ARG A 63 -22.57 8.33 -6.72
C ARG A 63 -22.28 6.83 -6.65
N ARG A 64 -21.36 6.32 -7.50
CA ARG A 64 -20.97 4.90 -7.51
C ARG A 64 -20.01 4.54 -6.38
N LEU A 65 -19.32 5.52 -5.79
CA LEU A 65 -18.40 5.31 -4.67
C LEU A 65 -19.09 4.65 -3.45
N HIS A 66 -20.40 4.86 -3.24
CA HIS A 66 -21.16 4.21 -2.17
C HIS A 66 -21.06 2.67 -2.20
N GLN A 67 -20.94 2.04 -3.38
CA GLN A 67 -20.78 0.58 -3.47
C GLN A 67 -19.42 0.10 -2.93
N MET A 68 -18.44 0.99 -2.87
CA MET A 68 -17.12 0.71 -2.30
C MET A 68 -17.11 0.76 -0.77
N GLU A 69 -18.07 1.43 -0.14
CA GLU A 69 -18.18 1.54 1.33
C GLU A 69 -18.37 0.19 2.00
N GLY A 70 -19.39 -0.56 1.59
CA GLY A 70 -19.64 -1.91 2.14
C GLY A 70 -18.47 -2.87 1.90
N ARG A 71 -17.80 -2.79 0.75
CA ARG A 71 -16.62 -3.62 0.45
C ARG A 71 -15.41 -3.27 1.32
N THR A 72 -15.28 -2.01 1.71
CA THR A 72 -14.13 -1.54 2.49
C THR A 72 -14.21 -2.02 3.93
N ALA A 73 -15.40 -2.09 4.55
CA ALA A 73 -15.54 -2.64 5.90
C ALA A 73 -15.03 -4.09 6.00
N THR A 74 -15.41 -4.94 5.04
CA THR A 74 -14.90 -6.33 4.96
C THR A 74 -13.40 -6.37 4.71
N LYS A 75 -12.89 -5.47 3.86
CA LYS A 75 -11.45 -5.38 3.56
C LYS A 75 -10.65 -4.95 4.80
N VAL A 76 -11.13 -3.97 5.56
CA VAL A 76 -10.54 -3.49 6.83
C VAL A 76 -10.39 -4.65 7.82
N LYS A 77 -11.46 -5.43 8.03
CA LYS A 77 -11.41 -6.62 8.92
C LYS A 77 -10.36 -7.63 8.44
N ARG A 78 -10.31 -7.91 7.14
CA ARG A 78 -9.31 -8.82 6.54
C ARG A 78 -7.88 -8.30 6.73
N ILE A 79 -7.64 -7.01 6.54
CA ILE A 79 -6.31 -6.40 6.71
C ILE A 79 -5.82 -6.48 8.15
N THR A 80 -6.69 -6.28 9.14
CA THR A 80 -6.34 -6.49 10.55
C THR A 80 -5.87 -7.92 10.83
N THR A 81 -6.56 -8.93 10.29
CA THR A 81 -6.13 -10.33 10.41
C THR A 81 -4.80 -10.58 9.70
N MET A 82 -4.61 -10.02 8.50
CA MET A 82 -3.35 -10.15 7.77
C MET A 82 -2.19 -9.45 8.50
N ALA A 83 -2.41 -8.30 9.12
CA ALA A 83 -1.41 -7.57 9.90
C ALA A 83 -0.86 -8.43 11.04
N ARG A 84 -1.76 -9.08 11.79
CA ARG A 84 -1.39 -10.05 12.84
C ARG A 84 -0.57 -11.21 12.29
N ASN A 85 -1.00 -11.77 11.16
CA ASN A 85 -0.30 -12.88 10.52
C ASN A 85 1.09 -12.48 10.02
N ALA A 86 1.24 -11.29 9.43
CA ALA A 86 2.53 -10.78 8.95
C ALA A 86 3.50 -10.55 10.12
N ALA A 87 3.01 -10.06 11.26
CA ALA A 87 3.81 -9.80 12.45
C ALA A 87 4.43 -11.07 13.06
N TYR A 88 3.90 -12.26 12.76
CA TYR A 88 4.49 -13.51 13.26
C TYR A 88 5.96 -13.71 12.86
N ILE A 89 6.47 -13.02 11.83
CA ILE A 89 7.90 -13.04 11.48
C ILE A 89 8.83 -12.71 12.67
N GLN A 90 8.34 -11.94 13.66
CA GLN A 90 9.11 -11.64 14.88
C GLN A 90 9.49 -12.89 15.67
N ASN A 91 8.68 -13.94 15.58
CA ASN A 91 8.94 -15.21 16.24
C ASN A 91 10.00 -16.05 15.51
N GLY A 92 10.38 -15.71 14.27
CA GLY A 92 11.39 -16.45 13.52
C GLY A 92 11.03 -17.94 13.38
N ASP A 93 11.96 -18.81 13.78
CA ASP A 93 11.81 -20.25 13.74
C ASP A 93 10.90 -20.83 14.83
N ASP A 94 10.54 -20.08 15.87
CA ASP A 94 9.57 -20.54 16.89
C ASP A 94 8.18 -20.82 16.30
N MET A 95 7.92 -20.40 15.06
CA MET A 95 6.66 -20.63 14.37
C MET A 95 6.45 -22.06 13.87
N THR A 96 5.20 -22.51 13.92
CA THR A 96 4.75 -23.71 13.21
C THR A 96 4.70 -23.48 11.69
N ARG A 97 4.72 -24.57 10.91
CA ARG A 97 4.57 -24.53 9.45
C ARG A 97 3.26 -23.85 9.01
N SER A 98 2.16 -24.10 9.71
CA SER A 98 0.86 -23.48 9.42
C SER A 98 0.89 -21.96 9.62
N ARG A 99 1.47 -21.48 10.73
CA ARG A 99 1.65 -20.04 10.98
C ARG A 99 2.56 -19.39 9.95
N MET A 100 3.64 -20.06 9.55
CA MET A 100 4.53 -19.61 8.48
C MET A 100 3.76 -19.39 7.16
N GLN A 101 2.88 -20.32 6.77
CA GLN A 101 2.09 -20.19 5.54
C GLN A 101 1.15 -18.97 5.60
N LEU A 102 0.48 -18.77 6.74
CA LEU A 102 -0.38 -17.60 6.96
C LEU A 102 0.42 -16.29 6.90
N MET A 103 1.60 -16.27 7.50
CA MET A 103 2.51 -15.12 7.46
C MET A 103 2.94 -14.79 6.03
N TRP A 104 3.37 -15.78 5.24
CA TRP A 104 3.76 -15.55 3.84
C TRP A 104 2.61 -15.11 2.94
N ALA A 105 1.40 -15.63 3.19
CA ALA A 105 0.20 -15.18 2.51
C ALA A 105 -0.11 -13.71 2.84
N ALA A 106 0.02 -13.32 4.11
CA ALA A 106 -0.17 -11.93 4.55
C ALA A 106 0.91 -11.00 3.98
N TYR A 107 2.19 -11.39 4.05
CA TYR A 107 3.30 -10.62 3.47
C TYR A 107 3.06 -10.32 1.99
N LYS A 108 2.64 -11.32 1.20
CA LYS A 108 2.32 -11.13 -0.23
C LYS A 108 1.24 -10.09 -0.48
N VAL A 109 0.27 -9.96 0.44
CA VAL A 109 -0.79 -8.96 0.34
C VAL A 109 -0.21 -7.55 0.54
N PHE A 110 0.59 -7.35 1.59
CA PHE A 110 1.20 -6.04 1.86
C PHE A 110 2.26 -5.66 0.82
N GLU A 111 3.11 -6.60 0.40
CA GLU A 111 4.11 -6.40 -0.66
C GLU A 111 3.48 -5.86 -1.94
N ARG A 112 2.31 -6.39 -2.34
CA ARG A 112 1.56 -5.92 -3.52
C ARG A 112 0.89 -4.56 -3.35
N MET A 113 0.71 -4.10 -2.12
CA MET A 113 0.09 -2.80 -1.84
C MET A 113 1.10 -1.65 -1.89
N VAL A 114 2.37 -1.96 -1.70
CA VAL A 114 3.45 -0.98 -1.67
C VAL A 114 3.94 -0.69 -3.10
N PRO A 115 4.02 0.58 -3.51
CA PRO A 115 4.64 0.97 -4.78
C PRO A 115 6.10 0.54 -4.84
N LEU A 116 6.59 0.15 -6.02
CA LEU A 116 7.94 -0.37 -6.20
C LEU A 116 9.00 0.64 -5.71
N GLU A 117 8.76 1.94 -5.93
CA GLU A 117 9.63 3.05 -5.55
C GLU A 117 9.84 3.11 -4.03
N GLN A 118 8.86 2.66 -3.25
CA GLN A 118 8.95 2.59 -1.79
C GLN A 118 9.68 1.33 -1.30
N LEU A 119 9.80 0.30 -2.15
CA LEU A 119 10.56 -0.92 -1.87
C LEU A 119 12.03 -0.79 -2.30
N GLU A 120 12.36 0.06 -3.26
CA GLU A 120 13.73 0.28 -3.73
C GLU A 120 14.77 0.49 -2.62
N PRO A 121 14.51 1.28 -1.55
CA PRO A 121 15.50 1.45 -0.49
C PRO A 121 15.88 0.13 0.17
N THR A 122 14.93 -0.82 0.30
CA THR A 122 15.22 -2.15 0.86
C THR A 122 16.02 -3.03 -0.10
N MET A 123 15.85 -2.82 -1.41
CA MET A 123 16.59 -3.54 -2.44
C MET A 123 18.05 -3.08 -2.53
N ARG A 124 18.37 -1.90 -2.00
CA ARG A 124 19.75 -1.38 -1.89
C ARG A 124 20.48 -1.84 -0.63
N ILE A 125 19.82 -2.56 0.27
CA ILE A 125 20.45 -3.11 1.48
C ILE A 125 21.16 -4.40 1.11
N ASP A 126 22.49 -4.33 1.03
CA ASP A 126 23.33 -5.49 0.78
C ASP A 126 23.12 -6.58 1.83
N LEU A 127 23.12 -7.82 1.36
CA LEU A 127 23.00 -8.98 2.22
C LEU A 127 24.34 -9.29 2.89
N HIS A 128 24.40 -9.18 4.22
CA HIS A 128 25.58 -9.51 4.99
C HIS A 128 26.02 -10.97 4.74
N PRO A 129 27.32 -11.27 4.52
CA PRO A 129 27.79 -12.63 4.19
C PRO A 129 27.35 -13.69 5.21
N GLY A 130 27.37 -13.35 6.50
CA GLY A 130 26.90 -14.24 7.57
C GLY A 130 25.41 -14.61 7.48
N ALA A 131 24.56 -13.73 6.94
CA ALA A 131 23.15 -14.03 6.71
C ALA A 131 22.94 -15.04 5.58
N ARG A 132 23.95 -15.27 4.71
CA ARG A 132 23.85 -16.26 3.63
C ARG A 132 24.01 -17.70 4.11
N LYS A 133 24.45 -17.93 5.34
CA LYS A 133 24.73 -19.27 5.84
C LYS A 133 23.44 -20.05 6.10
N GLY A 134 23.37 -21.28 5.60
CA GLY A 134 22.23 -22.19 5.77
C GLY A 134 21.91 -22.43 7.24
N ALA A 135 22.93 -22.44 8.11
CA ALA A 135 22.79 -22.54 9.57
C ALA A 135 22.00 -21.39 10.21
N GLN A 136 21.72 -20.30 9.50
CA GLN A 136 20.86 -19.20 9.98
C GLN A 136 19.38 -19.49 9.77
N TYR A 137 19.02 -20.64 9.18
CA TYR A 137 17.67 -20.97 8.76
C TYR A 137 17.25 -22.37 9.22
N ILE A 138 15.93 -22.58 9.27
CA ILE A 138 15.30 -23.88 9.41
C ILE A 138 14.36 -24.16 8.25
N ASN A 139 14.38 -25.39 7.74
CA ASN A 139 13.43 -25.84 6.73
C ASN A 139 12.15 -26.32 7.42
N LYS A 140 11.07 -25.53 7.37
CA LYS A 140 9.79 -25.93 8.00
C LYS A 140 9.01 -26.96 7.20
N ALA A 141 9.36 -27.20 5.93
CA ALA A 141 8.75 -28.26 5.13
C ALA A 141 9.38 -29.63 5.43
N ALA A 142 10.71 -29.67 5.63
CA ALA A 142 11.46 -30.86 6.01
C ALA A 142 12.49 -30.53 7.13
N PRO A 143 12.09 -30.55 8.41
CA PRO A 143 12.94 -30.10 9.53
C PRO A 143 14.21 -30.92 9.77
N SER A 144 14.24 -32.16 9.28
CA SER A 144 15.42 -33.04 9.36
C SER A 144 16.51 -32.69 8.35
N GLU A 145 16.20 -31.87 7.35
CA GLU A 145 17.16 -31.46 6.31
C GLU A 145 17.82 -30.12 6.66
N HIS A 146 19.13 -30.05 6.47
CA HIS A 146 19.84 -28.79 6.60
C HIS A 146 19.48 -27.83 5.46
N CYS A 147 19.30 -26.56 5.80
CA CYS A 147 19.16 -25.50 4.81
C CYS A 147 20.48 -25.31 4.05
N HIS A 148 20.39 -25.11 2.74
CA HIS A 148 21.54 -24.73 1.94
C HIS A 148 21.93 -23.26 2.16
N ASP A 149 23.22 -22.97 1.96
CA ASP A 149 23.69 -21.59 1.87
C ASP A 149 22.92 -20.84 0.75
N ILE A 150 22.62 -19.57 1.02
CA ILE A 150 21.96 -18.66 0.09
C ILE A 150 22.95 -18.34 -1.05
N PRO A 151 22.57 -18.56 -2.32
CA PRO A 151 23.48 -18.40 -3.45
C PRO A 151 23.92 -16.95 -3.66
N ALA A 152 25.06 -16.77 -4.33
CA ALA A 152 25.68 -15.45 -4.52
C ALA A 152 24.72 -14.42 -5.14
N HIS A 153 23.94 -14.80 -6.16
CA HIS A 153 23.00 -13.95 -6.89
C HIS A 153 21.82 -13.38 -6.07
N VAL A 154 21.67 -13.78 -4.80
CA VAL A 154 20.69 -13.18 -3.88
C VAL A 154 21.38 -12.01 -3.17
N ASP A 155 21.33 -10.84 -3.79
CA ASP A 155 22.25 -9.74 -3.44
C ASP A 155 21.75 -8.86 -2.29
N ASN A 156 20.42 -8.77 -2.12
CA ASN A 156 19.81 -7.89 -1.12
C ASN A 156 18.78 -8.59 -0.24
N ALA A 157 18.37 -7.90 0.83
CA ALA A 157 17.41 -8.42 1.79
C ALA A 157 16.04 -8.75 1.18
N HIS A 158 15.58 -7.98 0.19
CA HIS A 158 14.30 -8.25 -0.48
C HIS A 158 14.36 -9.55 -1.31
N MET A 159 15.44 -9.76 -2.06
CA MET A 159 15.68 -11.01 -2.80
C MET A 159 15.79 -12.21 -1.86
N LEU A 160 16.41 -12.01 -0.69
CA LEU A 160 16.48 -13.04 0.34
C LEU A 160 15.07 -13.50 0.76
N VAL A 161 14.15 -12.57 1.03
CA VAL A 161 12.75 -12.91 1.37
C VAL A 161 12.11 -13.75 0.27
N GLY A 162 12.30 -13.38 -0.99
CA GLY A 162 11.80 -14.14 -2.14
C GLY A 162 12.41 -15.54 -2.27
N TYR A 163 13.69 -15.70 -1.93
CA TYR A 163 14.38 -16.99 -1.94
C TYR A 163 13.86 -17.92 -0.84
N ILE A 164 13.87 -17.46 0.42
CA ILE A 164 13.49 -18.30 1.58
C ILE A 164 12.02 -18.70 1.54
N LYS A 165 11.14 -17.82 1.03
CA LYS A 165 9.72 -18.11 0.84
C LYS A 165 9.50 -19.28 -0.13
N ARG A 166 10.26 -19.34 -1.23
CA ARG A 166 10.19 -20.44 -2.22
C ARG A 166 10.72 -21.76 -1.67
N ARG A 167 11.70 -21.70 -0.77
CA ARG A 167 12.34 -22.86 -0.13
C ARG A 167 11.65 -23.32 1.16
N HIS A 168 10.62 -22.62 1.63
CA HIS A 168 9.97 -22.86 2.93
C HIS A 168 10.94 -22.73 4.12
N TYR A 169 11.95 -21.88 3.98
CA TYR A 169 12.90 -21.59 5.03
C TYR A 169 12.37 -20.47 5.94
N LEU A 170 12.65 -20.58 7.23
CA LEU A 170 12.51 -19.49 8.18
C LEU A 170 13.86 -19.14 8.78
N PRO A 171 14.16 -17.85 8.96
CA PRO A 171 15.34 -17.46 9.69
C PRO A 171 15.19 -17.81 11.18
N LEU A 172 16.25 -18.34 11.77
CA LEU A 172 16.33 -18.59 13.21
C LEU A 172 16.29 -17.26 13.95
N ARG A 173 15.51 -17.17 15.03
CA ARG A 173 15.28 -15.92 15.75
C ARG A 173 16.59 -15.32 16.29
N GLY A 174 16.74 -14.01 16.15
CA GLY A 174 17.91 -13.26 16.65
C GLY A 174 19.15 -13.29 15.76
N THR A 175 19.17 -14.18 14.75
CA THR A 175 20.27 -14.31 13.79
C THR A 175 20.37 -13.12 12.82
N LEU A 176 21.47 -13.04 12.07
CA LEU A 176 21.67 -11.99 11.07
C LEU A 176 20.61 -12.10 9.96
N ALA A 177 20.31 -13.33 9.52
CA ALA A 177 19.25 -13.58 8.56
C ALA A 177 17.89 -13.06 9.05
N HIS A 178 17.56 -13.31 10.32
CA HIS A 178 16.30 -12.84 10.92
C HIS A 178 16.21 -11.31 10.92
N ARG A 179 17.29 -10.62 11.28
CA ARG A 179 17.35 -9.15 11.26
C ARG A 179 17.16 -8.59 9.85
N HIS A 180 17.79 -9.18 8.83
CA HIS A 180 17.61 -8.74 7.44
C HIS A 180 16.16 -8.92 6.96
N VAL A 181 15.55 -10.08 7.26
CA VAL A 181 14.15 -10.33 6.89
C VAL A 181 13.20 -9.38 7.63
N LEU A 182 13.43 -9.14 8.93
CA LEU A 182 12.64 -8.20 9.71
C LEU A 182 12.69 -6.78 9.16
N LYS A 183 13.87 -6.30 8.73
CA LYS A 183 14.00 -4.97 8.11
C LYS A 183 13.11 -4.81 6.86
N VAL A 184 12.97 -5.86 6.05
CA VAL A 184 12.08 -5.83 4.87
C VAL A 184 10.61 -5.73 5.30
N PHE A 185 10.19 -6.51 6.30
CA PHE A 185 8.84 -6.43 6.83
C PHE A 185 8.54 -5.06 7.47
N GLU A 186 9.51 -4.52 8.22
CA GLU A 186 9.40 -3.19 8.83
C GLU A 186 9.28 -2.08 7.80
N ALA A 187 10.05 -2.14 6.70
CA ALA A 187 9.97 -1.17 5.63
C ALA A 187 8.58 -1.15 4.98
N ILE A 188 8.03 -2.34 4.67
CA ILE A 188 6.65 -2.47 4.14
C ILE A 188 5.61 -1.92 5.13
N ALA A 189 5.78 -2.22 6.42
CA ALA A 189 4.87 -1.71 7.44
C ALA A 189 4.95 -0.18 7.59
N HIS A 190 6.14 0.40 7.45
CA HIS A 190 6.37 1.84 7.61
C HIS A 190 5.72 2.69 6.52
N VAL A 191 5.56 2.14 5.31
CA VAL A 191 4.87 2.83 4.21
C VAL A 191 3.47 3.28 4.62
N ALA A 192 2.74 2.48 5.41
CA ALA A 192 1.38 2.82 5.83
C ALA A 192 1.30 4.16 6.58
N SER A 193 2.26 4.44 7.48
CA SER A 193 2.28 5.69 8.27
C SER A 193 2.44 6.91 7.37
N ALA A 194 3.35 6.85 6.40
CA ALA A 194 3.55 7.94 5.45
C ALA A 194 2.29 8.19 4.61
N GLN A 195 1.59 7.12 4.22
CA GLN A 195 0.36 7.21 3.43
C GLN A 195 -0.81 7.78 4.24
N LEU A 196 -0.98 7.32 5.48
CA LEU A 196 -2.00 7.84 6.39
C LEU A 196 -1.82 9.36 6.59
N ASN A 197 -0.59 9.80 6.87
CA ASN A 197 -0.27 11.22 7.05
C ASN A 197 -0.55 12.03 5.78
N LYS A 198 -0.15 11.52 4.59
CA LYS A 198 -0.45 12.17 3.31
C LYS A 198 -1.95 12.34 3.08
N MET A 199 -2.74 11.30 3.35
CA MET A 199 -4.20 11.34 3.21
C MET A 199 -4.85 12.33 4.17
N GLN A 200 -4.46 12.31 5.45
CA GLN A 200 -4.98 13.24 6.45
C GLN A 200 -4.63 14.70 6.11
N ALA A 201 -3.39 14.96 5.69
CA ALA A 201 -2.96 16.29 5.27
C ALA A 201 -3.74 16.78 4.06
N ALA A 202 -3.92 15.93 3.05
CA ALA A 202 -4.73 16.26 1.87
C ALA A 202 -6.19 16.55 2.25
N ILE A 203 -6.82 15.74 3.11
CA ILE A 203 -8.18 16.00 3.61
C ILE A 203 -8.26 17.36 4.30
N LYS A 204 -7.29 17.68 5.17
CA LYS A 204 -7.24 18.98 5.85
C LYS A 204 -7.13 20.14 4.86
N GLN A 205 -6.28 20.01 3.84
CA GLN A 205 -6.12 21.03 2.79
C GLN A 205 -7.40 21.19 1.96
N MET A 206 -8.10 20.09 1.63
CA MET A 206 -9.35 20.14 0.88
C MET A 206 -10.45 20.85 1.66
N ARG A 207 -10.57 20.54 2.96
CA ARG A 207 -11.50 21.23 3.86
C ARG A 207 -11.17 22.71 4.07
N ALA A 208 -9.89 23.06 4.03
CA ALA A 208 -9.42 24.44 4.10
C ALA A 208 -9.44 25.16 2.74
N ASN A 209 -9.87 24.50 1.66
CA ASN A 209 -9.81 25.01 0.27
C ASN A 209 -8.41 25.40 -0.24
N THR A 210 -7.34 24.89 0.39
CA THR A 210 -5.94 25.16 -0.02
C THR A 210 -5.31 23.99 -0.78
N TYR A 211 -6.08 22.94 -1.07
CA TYR A 211 -5.58 21.79 -1.80
C TYR A 211 -5.38 22.13 -3.27
N GLN A 212 -4.25 21.71 -3.85
CA GLN A 212 -4.05 21.84 -5.28
C GLN A 212 -5.00 20.88 -6.01
N VAL A 213 -6.08 21.43 -6.57
CA VAL A 213 -7.21 20.71 -7.18
C VAL A 213 -6.75 19.58 -8.12
N TRP A 214 -5.69 19.82 -8.89
CA TRP A 214 -5.20 18.91 -9.93
C TRP A 214 -3.93 18.14 -9.56
N ASN A 215 -3.58 18.08 -8.27
CA ASN A 215 -2.40 17.37 -7.80
C ASN A 215 -2.49 15.85 -8.06
N PRO A 216 -1.54 15.25 -8.80
CA PRO A 216 -1.47 13.81 -9.02
C PRO A 216 -0.96 13.11 -7.75
N LEU A 217 -1.88 12.83 -6.82
CA LEU A 217 -1.51 12.19 -5.56
C LEU A 217 -1.58 10.65 -5.70
N ILE A 218 -0.42 10.00 -5.62
CA ILE A 218 -0.31 8.53 -5.64
C ILE A 218 -0.31 8.00 -4.21
N ILE A 219 -1.39 7.33 -3.82
CA ILE A 219 -1.52 6.66 -2.51
C ILE A 219 -1.44 5.15 -2.69
N ALA A 220 -0.56 4.52 -1.90
CA ALA A 220 -0.39 3.08 -1.88
C ALA A 220 -1.68 2.35 -1.48
N GLY A 221 -1.96 1.23 -2.15
CA GLY A 221 -3.10 0.38 -1.81
C GLY A 221 -4.49 0.95 -2.14
N LEU A 222 -4.58 2.06 -2.89
CA LEU A 222 -5.85 2.53 -3.44
C LEU A 222 -6.49 1.47 -4.35
N PRO A 223 -7.83 1.35 -4.39
CA PRO A 223 -8.49 0.39 -5.27
C PRO A 223 -8.29 0.75 -6.76
N ASP A 224 -7.91 -0.25 -7.57
CA ASP A 224 -7.72 -0.09 -9.01
C ASP A 224 -9.05 -0.17 -9.78
N THR A 225 -10.05 0.62 -9.36
CA THR A 225 -11.37 0.66 -10.01
C THR A 225 -11.47 1.83 -10.98
N MET A 226 -12.32 1.70 -12.01
CA MET A 226 -12.56 2.77 -12.98
C MET A 226 -13.05 4.07 -12.30
N ASP A 227 -13.89 3.97 -11.26
CA ASP A 227 -14.39 5.15 -10.55
C ASP A 227 -13.29 5.88 -9.77
N VAL A 228 -12.37 5.14 -9.14
CA VAL A 228 -11.19 5.72 -8.50
C VAL A 228 -10.29 6.40 -9.52
N LYS A 229 -10.04 5.75 -10.67
CA LYS A 229 -9.26 6.35 -11.76
C LYS A 229 -9.89 7.66 -12.23
N LYS A 230 -11.21 7.71 -12.43
CA LYS A 230 -11.91 8.94 -12.85
C LYS A 230 -11.76 10.06 -11.82
N ILE A 231 -11.94 9.78 -10.54
CA ILE A 231 -11.79 10.78 -9.46
C ILE A 231 -10.35 11.33 -9.42
N ILE A 232 -9.35 10.48 -9.62
CA ILE A 232 -7.93 10.89 -9.62
C ILE A 232 -7.56 11.62 -10.92
N TYR A 233 -7.94 11.08 -12.08
CA TYR A 233 -7.38 11.43 -13.39
C TYR A 233 -8.13 12.52 -14.16
N ASN A 234 -9.42 12.77 -13.89
CA ASN A 234 -10.26 13.68 -14.69
C ASN A 234 -9.88 15.19 -14.61
N GLY A 235 -8.63 15.51 -14.27
CA GLY A 235 -8.03 16.84 -14.39
C GLY A 235 -6.82 16.92 -15.33
N ILE A 236 -6.42 15.82 -15.99
CA ILE A 236 -5.18 15.75 -16.77
C ILE A 236 -5.41 15.90 -18.28
N LYS A 237 -6.64 15.68 -18.77
CA LYS A 237 -6.96 15.95 -20.16
C LYS A 237 -7.46 17.39 -20.32
N GLU A 238 -6.56 18.22 -20.87
CA GLU A 238 -6.84 19.48 -21.59
C GLU A 238 -7.05 20.73 -20.71
N LEU A 239 -5.91 21.32 -20.32
CA LEU A 239 -5.63 22.73 -20.64
C LEU A 239 -4.81 22.75 -21.94
#